data_AF-A0A952DPX5-F1
#
_entry.id   AF-A0A952DPX5-F1
#
_cell.length_a   1.000
_cell.length_b   1.000
_cell.length_c   1.000
_cell.angle_alpha   90.00
_cell.angle_beta   90.00
_cell.angle_gamma   90.00
#
_symmetry.space_group_name_H-M   'P 1'
#
loop_
_entity.id
_entity.type
_entity.pdbx_description
1 polymer ?
#
loop_
_entity_poly.entity_id
_entity_poly.type
_entity_poly.pdbx_seq_one_letter_code
_entity_poly.pdbx_strand_id
1 'polypeptide(L)'
;MLALRRSLLLPAFAAGLLATAAVEPAYADLRLCNNTSARVGISLGYKDNEGWVTEGWWTLNPRSCDTLLRGGLVARYYYIYGIDYDRGGEWSGQAFMCTRDKEFTIRGTHDCLARGFDRTGFFEVDTGEQRTWTVQLTETGEQPPSTSGSQTQPAPPNGRQQPSPAPISPAPGGPVR
;
A
#
# COMPACT_ATOMS: atom_id res chain seq x y z
N MET A 1 47.72 54.07 -51.34
CA MET A 1 47.13 54.96 -50.31
C MET A 1 45.67 54.55 -50.13
N LEU A 2 45.28 54.29 -48.88
CA LEU A 2 43.93 53.98 -48.42
C LEU A 2 42.91 55.07 -48.83
N ALA A 3 41.68 54.66 -49.16
CA ALA A 3 40.48 55.47 -48.90
C ALA A 3 39.36 54.54 -48.42
N LEU A 4 39.02 54.74 -47.15
CA LEU A 4 38.25 53.89 -46.25
C LEU A 4 36.75 53.94 -46.59
N ARG A 5 36.16 52.84 -47.06
CA ARG A 5 34.69 52.68 -47.08
C ARG A 5 34.24 52.01 -45.78
N ARG A 6 33.79 52.83 -44.82
CA ARG A 6 33.11 52.34 -43.61
C ARG A 6 31.69 51.90 -43.97
N SER A 7 31.54 50.62 -44.32
CA SER A 7 30.23 49.98 -44.41
C SER A 7 29.72 49.69 -43.00
N LEU A 8 28.55 50.24 -42.65
CA LEU A 8 27.85 49.96 -41.40
C LEU A 8 27.53 48.46 -41.30
N LEU A 9 28.07 47.80 -40.28
CA LEU A 9 27.64 46.46 -39.87
C LEU A 9 26.43 46.62 -38.93
N LEU A 10 25.23 46.26 -39.40
CA LEU A 10 24.06 46.09 -38.54
C LEU A 10 24.27 44.86 -37.65
N PRO A 11 24.07 44.94 -36.32
CA PRO A 11 24.04 43.74 -35.49
C PRO A 11 22.70 43.04 -35.72
N ALA A 12 22.73 41.86 -36.32
CA ALA A 12 21.58 40.97 -36.35
C ALA A 12 21.33 40.44 -34.92
N PHE A 13 20.42 41.11 -34.19
CA PHE A 13 19.88 40.60 -32.94
C PHE A 13 19.05 39.35 -33.24
N ALA A 14 19.66 38.18 -33.13
CA ALA A 14 18.94 36.92 -33.02
C ALA A 14 18.29 36.88 -31.63
N ALA A 15 17.06 37.38 -31.53
CA ALA A 15 16.22 37.23 -30.34
C ALA A 15 15.86 35.75 -30.19
N GLY A 16 16.68 34.99 -29.47
CA GLY A 16 16.36 33.64 -29.05
C GLY A 16 15.17 33.68 -28.09
N LEU A 17 14.01 33.19 -28.54
CA LEU A 17 12.90 32.86 -27.66
C LEU A 17 13.37 31.75 -26.69
N LEU A 18 13.78 32.15 -25.49
CA LEU A 18 13.94 31.25 -24.35
C LEU A 18 12.53 30.83 -23.91
N ALA A 19 12.04 29.72 -24.46
CA ALA A 19 10.85 29.06 -23.94
C ALA A 19 11.18 28.51 -22.54
N THR A 20 10.74 29.20 -21.50
CA THR A 20 10.78 28.69 -20.13
C THR A 20 9.78 27.55 -20.00
N ALA A 21 10.23 26.31 -20.21
CA ALA A 21 9.45 25.14 -19.85
C ALA A 21 9.19 25.17 -18.34
N ALA A 22 7.93 25.34 -17.95
CA ALA A 22 7.52 25.20 -16.57
C ALA A 22 7.73 23.72 -16.18
N VAL A 23 8.70 23.47 -15.31
CA VAL A 23 8.87 22.16 -14.68
C VAL A 23 7.79 22.07 -13.61
N GLU A 24 6.69 21.37 -13.91
CA GLU A 24 5.71 21.08 -12.88
C GLU A 24 6.34 20.14 -11.84
N PRO A 25 6.13 20.37 -10.52
CA PRO A 25 6.59 19.46 -9.50
C PRO A 25 5.97 18.08 -9.76
N ALA A 26 6.81 17.08 -10.01
CA ALA A 26 6.36 15.70 -10.00
C ALA A 26 6.10 15.31 -8.53
N TYR A 27 4.84 15.43 -8.09
CA TYR A 27 4.42 14.91 -6.79
C TYR A 27 4.51 13.39 -6.84
N ALA A 28 5.27 12.83 -5.90
CA ALA A 28 5.41 11.40 -5.77
C ALA A 28 4.32 10.93 -4.80
N ASP A 29 3.19 10.43 -5.30
CA ASP A 29 2.02 10.11 -4.46
C ASP A 29 1.60 8.63 -4.60
N LEU A 30 0.80 8.14 -3.65
CA LEU A 30 0.00 6.92 -3.81
C LEU A 30 -1.38 7.29 -4.34
N ARG A 31 -1.67 6.86 -5.57
CA ARG A 31 -2.95 7.10 -6.24
C ARG A 31 -3.72 5.81 -6.38
N LEU A 32 -5.05 5.90 -6.41
CA LEU A 32 -5.92 4.78 -6.75
C LEU A 32 -6.89 5.20 -7.85
N CYS A 33 -6.96 4.41 -8.91
CA CYS A 33 -7.88 4.56 -10.02
C CYS A 33 -8.99 3.53 -9.90
N ASN A 34 -10.22 4.01 -9.73
CA ASN A 34 -11.42 3.20 -9.80
C ASN A 34 -11.82 3.00 -11.27
N ASN A 35 -11.44 1.87 -11.85
CA ASN A 35 -11.81 1.49 -13.22
C ASN A 35 -13.14 0.75 -13.29
N THR A 36 -13.84 0.60 -12.17
CA THR A 36 -15.17 -0.03 -12.15
C THR A 36 -16.25 0.93 -12.64
N SER A 37 -17.45 0.40 -12.81
CA SER A 37 -18.66 1.19 -13.08
C SER A 37 -19.40 1.67 -11.83
N ALA A 38 -18.92 1.35 -10.62
CA ALA A 38 -19.56 1.70 -9.34
C ALA A 38 -18.77 2.75 -8.57
N ARG A 39 -19.45 3.45 -7.64
CA ARG A 39 -18.75 4.21 -6.59
C ARG A 39 -18.10 3.24 -5.61
N VAL A 40 -16.86 3.54 -5.24
CA VAL A 40 -16.08 2.70 -4.33
C VAL A 40 -15.64 3.49 -3.10
N GLY A 41 -15.88 2.93 -1.92
CA GLY A 41 -15.29 3.36 -0.67
C GLY A 41 -13.94 2.72 -0.46
N ILE A 42 -12.91 3.50 -0.11
CA ILE A 42 -11.54 3.00 0.09
C ILE A 42 -11.09 3.27 1.52
N SER A 43 -10.35 2.32 2.07
CA SER A 43 -9.57 2.42 3.29
C SER A 43 -8.13 2.01 3.02
N LEU A 44 -7.17 2.71 3.63
CA LEU A 44 -5.74 2.57 3.41
C LEU A 44 -5.05 2.24 4.74
N GLY A 45 -4.25 1.18 4.74
CA GLY A 45 -3.32 0.82 5.80
C GLY A 45 -1.88 1.01 5.35
N TYR A 46 -1.07 1.63 6.19
CA TYR A 46 0.36 1.83 5.95
C TYR A 46 1.14 1.92 7.26
N LYS A 47 2.46 1.88 7.15
CA LYS A 47 3.36 2.04 8.31
C LYS A 47 4.11 3.36 8.21
N ASP A 48 4.05 4.14 9.27
CA ASP A 48 4.85 5.36 9.45
C ASP A 48 5.93 5.15 10.52
N ASN A 49 6.57 6.24 10.95
CA ASN A 49 7.63 6.22 11.96
C ASN A 49 7.13 5.80 13.36
N GLU A 50 5.84 5.95 13.64
CA GLU A 50 5.21 5.63 14.93
C GLU A 50 4.55 4.24 14.93
N GLY A 51 4.29 3.67 13.75
CA GLY A 51 3.83 2.30 13.58
C GLY A 51 2.75 2.18 12.51
N TRP A 52 1.83 1.24 12.71
CA TRP A 52 0.73 1.01 11.79
C TRP A 52 -0.34 2.09 11.91
N VAL A 53 -0.83 2.57 10.77
CA VAL A 53 -1.92 3.52 10.64
C VAL A 53 -2.92 2.97 9.63
N THR A 54 -4.21 3.08 9.95
CA THR A 54 -5.29 2.91 8.99
C THR A 54 -6.13 4.18 8.89
N GLU A 55 -6.49 4.53 7.67
CA GLU A 55 -7.28 5.71 7.34
C GLU A 55 -8.40 5.35 6.37
N GLY A 56 -9.48 6.11 6.40
CA GLY A 56 -10.63 5.95 5.50
C GLY A 56 -11.72 6.95 5.90
N TRP A 57 -12.79 7.16 5.14
CA TRP A 57 -13.09 6.56 3.85
C TRP A 57 -12.90 7.58 2.74
N TRP A 58 -12.14 7.23 1.71
CA TRP A 58 -12.21 7.95 0.44
C TRP A 58 -13.39 7.41 -0.37
N THR A 59 -14.10 8.29 -1.07
CA THR A 59 -15.15 7.89 -2.02
C THR A 59 -14.69 8.22 -3.43
N LEU A 60 -14.47 7.19 -4.24
CA LEU A 60 -14.05 7.34 -5.63
C LEU A 60 -15.23 7.09 -6.57
N ASN A 61 -15.46 8.04 -7.46
CA ASN A 61 -16.45 7.90 -8.52
C ASN A 61 -16.01 6.85 -9.56
N PRO A 62 -16.96 6.27 -10.33
CA PRO A 62 -16.64 5.41 -11.45
C PRO A 62 -15.66 6.09 -12.41
N ARG A 63 -14.71 5.32 -12.94
CA ARG A 63 -13.73 5.78 -13.96
C ARG A 63 -12.95 7.03 -13.53
N SER A 64 -12.65 7.16 -12.24
CA SER A 64 -11.90 8.29 -11.69
C SER A 64 -10.70 7.82 -10.86
N CYS A 65 -9.70 8.70 -10.69
CA CYS A 65 -8.56 8.44 -9.84
C CYS A 65 -8.44 9.51 -8.77
N ASP A 66 -8.09 9.11 -7.56
CA ASP A 66 -7.82 10.02 -6.46
C ASP A 66 -6.47 9.70 -5.77
N THR A 67 -5.98 10.63 -4.98
CA THR A 67 -4.74 10.50 -4.22
C THR A 67 -5.06 10.08 -2.80
N LEU A 68 -4.63 8.87 -2.41
CA LEU A 68 -4.87 8.32 -1.08
C LEU A 68 -3.83 8.79 -0.07
N LEU A 69 -2.56 8.87 -0.50
CA LEU A 69 -1.46 9.36 0.33
C LEU A 69 -0.59 10.31 -0.49
N ARG A 70 -0.37 11.51 0.04
CA ARG A 70 0.48 12.51 -0.59
C ARG A 70 1.92 12.38 -0.15
N GLY A 71 2.83 12.69 -1.06
CA GLY A 71 4.26 12.71 -0.78
C GLY A 71 4.91 11.34 -0.94
N GLY A 72 6.23 11.36 -1.14
CA GLY A 72 6.97 10.21 -1.62
C GLY A 72 6.80 8.99 -0.72
N LEU A 73 6.43 7.87 -1.31
CA LEU A 73 6.24 6.62 -0.59
C LEU A 73 7.54 6.17 0.05
N VAL A 74 7.45 5.84 1.33
CA VAL A 74 8.58 5.45 2.18
C VAL A 74 8.57 3.96 2.54
N ALA A 75 7.45 3.28 2.27
CA ALA A 75 7.28 1.85 2.49
C ALA A 75 7.18 1.12 1.14
N ARG A 76 7.55 -0.15 1.13
CA ARG A 76 7.33 -1.02 -0.03
C ARG A 76 5.88 -1.49 -0.14
N TYR A 77 5.26 -1.80 1.00
CA TYR A 77 3.93 -2.40 1.06
C TYR A 77 2.91 -1.40 1.61
N TYR A 78 1.78 -1.31 0.92
CA TYR A 78 0.58 -0.58 1.34
C TYR A 78 -0.60 -1.54 1.30
N TYR A 79 -1.61 -1.28 2.12
CA TYR A 79 -2.73 -2.20 2.32
C TYR A 79 -4.02 -1.48 2.00
N ILE A 80 -4.88 -2.07 1.18
CA ILE A 80 -6.11 -1.41 0.74
C ILE A 80 -7.30 -2.32 1.03
N TYR A 81 -8.38 -1.70 1.49
CA TYR A 81 -9.70 -2.31 1.56
C TYR A 81 -10.67 -1.44 0.78
N GLY A 82 -11.51 -2.08 -0.03
CA GLY A 82 -12.51 -1.39 -0.85
C GLY A 82 -13.91 -1.94 -0.65
N ILE A 83 -14.93 -1.09 -0.74
CA ILE A 83 -16.36 -1.48 -0.74
C ILE A 83 -17.02 -0.93 -2.00
N ASP A 84 -17.74 -1.77 -2.74
CA ASP A 84 -18.62 -1.32 -3.82
C ASP A 84 -19.93 -0.79 -3.23
N TYR A 85 -20.13 0.53 -3.30
CA TYR A 85 -21.30 1.18 -2.70
C TYR A 85 -22.59 1.01 -3.51
N ASP A 86 -22.50 0.59 -4.77
CA ASP A 86 -23.67 0.51 -5.66
C ASP A 86 -24.19 -0.92 -5.80
N ARG A 87 -23.30 -1.90 -5.99
CA ARG A 87 -23.65 -3.30 -6.18
C ARG A 87 -23.42 -4.16 -4.94
N GLY A 88 -22.68 -3.65 -3.97
CA GLY A 88 -22.16 -4.46 -2.87
C GLY A 88 -20.98 -5.34 -3.31
N GLY A 89 -20.30 -5.92 -2.33
CA GLY A 89 -19.03 -6.61 -2.52
C GLY A 89 -17.85 -5.78 -2.02
N GLU A 90 -16.71 -6.44 -1.87
CA GLU A 90 -15.51 -5.85 -1.28
C GLU A 90 -14.23 -6.31 -1.95
N TRP A 91 -13.26 -5.41 -2.01
CA TRP A 91 -11.87 -5.74 -2.29
C TRP A 91 -11.17 -5.94 -0.95
N SER A 92 -11.03 -7.20 -0.54
CA SER A 92 -10.45 -7.58 0.75
C SER A 92 -9.24 -8.49 0.60
N GLY A 93 -8.54 -8.72 1.70
CA GLY A 93 -7.38 -9.60 1.76
C GLY A 93 -7.11 -10.12 3.16
N GLN A 94 -5.90 -10.64 3.39
CA GLN A 94 -5.56 -11.36 4.63
C GLN A 94 -4.86 -10.47 5.69
N ALA A 95 -4.55 -9.21 5.36
CA ALA A 95 -3.91 -8.28 6.28
C ALA A 95 -4.97 -7.61 7.17
N PHE A 96 -5.21 -8.15 8.36
CA PHE A 96 -6.25 -7.63 9.24
C PHE A 96 -5.82 -6.36 9.97
N MET A 97 -6.64 -5.31 9.87
CA MET A 97 -6.43 -4.02 10.51
C MET A 97 -7.76 -3.43 11.02
N CYS A 98 -7.69 -2.32 11.76
CA CYS A 98 -8.86 -1.71 12.36
C CYS A 98 -9.53 -0.70 11.42
N THR A 99 -10.86 -0.72 11.34
CA THR A 99 -11.68 0.25 10.59
C THR A 99 -12.89 0.70 11.42
N ARG A 100 -13.67 1.63 10.89
CA ARG A 100 -14.97 2.04 11.47
C ARG A 100 -15.87 2.62 10.37
N ASP A 101 -17.16 2.80 10.66
CA ASP A 101 -18.17 3.22 9.68
C ASP A 101 -18.00 4.62 9.09
N LYS A 102 -17.47 5.57 9.86
CA LYS A 102 -17.27 6.98 9.44
C LYS A 102 -15.80 7.25 9.14
N GLU A 103 -15.51 8.41 8.56
CA GLU A 103 -14.13 8.87 8.36
C GLU A 103 -13.28 8.75 9.64
N PHE A 104 -12.04 8.31 9.48
CA PHE A 104 -11.19 7.84 10.55
C PHE A 104 -9.70 7.86 10.22
N THR A 105 -8.94 7.95 11.30
CA THR A 105 -7.53 7.58 11.39
C THR A 105 -7.37 6.75 12.66
N ILE A 106 -6.80 5.56 12.56
CA ILE A 106 -6.58 4.65 13.69
C ILE A 106 -5.10 4.23 13.70
N ARG A 107 -4.44 4.42 14.84
CA ARG A 107 -3.10 3.86 15.07
C ARG A 107 -3.18 2.47 15.68
N GLY A 108 -2.35 1.54 15.18
CA GLY A 108 -2.23 0.17 15.66
C GLY A 108 -3.35 -0.77 15.18
N THR A 109 -2.97 -2.02 14.91
CA THR A 109 -3.83 -3.06 14.30
C THR A 109 -4.34 -4.12 15.28
N HIS A 110 -3.98 -4.02 16.57
CA HIS A 110 -4.39 -4.96 17.61
C HIS A 110 -5.69 -4.53 18.29
N ASP A 111 -6.38 -5.53 18.84
CA ASP A 111 -7.55 -5.39 19.71
C ASP A 111 -8.67 -4.49 19.15
N CYS A 112 -8.87 -4.49 17.82
CA CYS A 112 -9.82 -3.59 17.15
C CYS A 112 -11.19 -3.62 17.83
N LEU A 113 -11.77 -4.81 18.02
CA LEU A 113 -13.10 -4.97 18.62
C LEU A 113 -13.16 -4.44 20.06
N ALA A 114 -12.15 -4.74 20.89
CA ALA A 114 -12.10 -4.26 22.27
C ALA A 114 -11.93 -2.73 22.36
N ARG A 115 -11.35 -2.12 21.31
CA ARG A 115 -11.20 -0.68 21.15
C ARG A 115 -12.40 -0.01 20.47
N GLY A 116 -13.45 -0.78 20.12
CA GLY A 116 -14.66 -0.29 19.48
C GLY A 116 -14.53 -0.07 17.96
N PHE A 117 -13.60 -0.77 17.32
CA PHE A 117 -13.36 -0.75 15.87
C PHE A 117 -13.67 -2.11 15.26
N ASP A 118 -13.91 -2.13 13.95
CA ASP A 118 -14.08 -3.36 13.20
C ASP A 118 -12.73 -3.96 12.81
N ARG A 119 -12.70 -5.29 12.63
CA ARG A 119 -11.52 -6.02 12.17
C ARG A 119 -11.70 -6.38 10.70
N THR A 120 -11.08 -5.62 9.81
CA THR A 120 -11.24 -5.74 8.35
C THR A 120 -9.98 -6.28 7.70
N GLY A 121 -10.13 -7.12 6.68
CA GLY A 121 -9.02 -7.70 5.92
C GLY A 121 -8.67 -6.86 4.69
N PHE A 122 -7.43 -6.40 4.60
CA PHE A 122 -6.91 -5.58 3.51
C PHE A 122 -6.11 -6.45 2.54
N PHE A 123 -6.14 -6.13 1.24
CA PHE A 123 -5.23 -6.70 0.25
C PHE A 123 -3.92 -5.90 0.21
N GLU A 124 -2.82 -6.60 -0.06
CA GLU A 124 -1.49 -6.00 -0.10
C GLU A 124 -1.17 -5.47 -1.51
N VAL A 125 -0.55 -4.30 -1.55
CA VAL A 125 -0.01 -3.64 -2.73
C VAL A 125 1.51 -3.54 -2.55
N ASP A 126 2.26 -4.28 -3.37
CA ASP A 126 3.71 -4.16 -3.48
C ASP A 126 4.06 -3.05 -4.47
N THR A 127 4.63 -1.96 -3.97
CA THR A 127 5.07 -0.81 -4.77
C THR A 127 6.48 -0.98 -5.34
N GLY A 128 7.19 -2.06 -4.98
CA GLY A 128 8.58 -2.27 -5.40
C GLY A 128 9.53 -1.17 -4.96
N GLU A 129 9.27 -0.55 -3.79
CA GLU A 129 10.03 0.58 -3.23
C GLU A 129 10.00 1.86 -4.08
N GLN A 130 9.03 1.95 -5.00
CA GLN A 130 8.83 3.16 -5.79
C GLN A 130 8.29 4.30 -4.93
N ARG A 131 8.79 5.52 -5.15
CA ARG A 131 8.33 6.72 -4.43
C ARG A 131 6.93 7.19 -4.85
N THR A 132 6.40 6.67 -5.95
CA THR A 132 5.04 6.93 -6.44
C THR A 132 4.46 5.65 -7.00
N TRP A 133 3.17 5.45 -6.80
CA TRP A 133 2.49 4.25 -7.25
C TRP A 133 1.03 4.54 -7.57
N THR A 134 0.47 3.86 -8.57
CA THR A 134 -0.96 3.95 -8.88
C THR A 134 -1.59 2.56 -8.84
N VAL A 135 -2.54 2.36 -7.95
CA VAL A 135 -3.34 1.14 -7.86
C VAL A 135 -4.49 1.22 -8.86
N GLN A 136 -4.68 0.15 -9.63
CA GLN A 136 -5.79 0.03 -10.57
C GLN A 136 -6.83 -0.93 -9.97
N LEU A 137 -8.01 -0.40 -9.65
CA LEU A 137 -9.10 -1.19 -9.08
C LEU A 137 -10.09 -1.58 -10.19
N THR A 138 -10.31 -2.88 -10.36
CA THR A 138 -11.25 -3.48 -11.32
C THR A 138 -12.36 -4.21 -10.58
N GLU A 139 -13.38 -4.70 -11.28
CA GLU A 139 -14.54 -5.36 -10.69
C GLU A 139 -14.16 -6.53 -9.76
N THR A 140 -14.90 -6.72 -8.67
CA THR A 140 -14.63 -7.66 -7.56
C THR A 140 -14.59 -9.16 -7.96
N GLY A 141 -14.86 -9.51 -9.22
CA GLY A 141 -14.70 -10.87 -9.75
C GLY A 141 -13.42 -11.10 -10.56
N GLU A 142 -12.67 -10.03 -10.85
CA GLU A 142 -11.51 -10.03 -11.76
C GLU A 142 -10.21 -9.71 -11.01
N GLN A 143 -10.22 -9.67 -9.66
CA GLN A 143 -8.97 -9.60 -8.91
C GLN A 143 -8.21 -10.90 -9.18
N PRO A 144 -7.06 -10.86 -9.88
CA PRO A 144 -6.22 -12.04 -9.93
C PRO A 144 -5.94 -12.42 -8.47
N PRO A 145 -6.02 -13.71 -8.10
CA PRO A 145 -5.61 -14.14 -6.78
C PRO A 145 -4.24 -13.50 -6.57
N SER A 146 -4.13 -12.68 -5.53
CA SER A 146 -2.86 -12.13 -5.09
C SER A 146 -1.86 -13.26 -5.26
N THR A 147 -0.90 -13.10 -6.17
CA THR A 147 0.23 -14.00 -6.32
C THR A 147 1.13 -13.77 -5.11
N SER A 148 0.56 -13.96 -3.91
CA SER A 148 1.22 -14.65 -2.84
C SER A 148 1.63 -15.96 -3.49
N GLY A 149 2.91 -16.03 -3.87
CA GLY A 149 3.45 -17.19 -4.52
C GLY A 149 2.95 -18.41 -3.78
N SER A 150 2.52 -19.41 -4.55
CA SER A 150 2.59 -20.78 -4.10
C SER A 150 4.05 -21.09 -3.80
N GLN A 151 4.57 -20.61 -2.68
CA GLN A 151 5.55 -21.36 -1.94
C GLN A 151 4.75 -22.43 -1.23
N THR A 152 4.50 -23.52 -1.97
CA THR A 152 4.61 -24.84 -1.36
C THR A 152 5.98 -24.85 -0.71
N GLN A 153 6.04 -24.46 0.56
CA GLN A 153 7.19 -24.72 1.40
C GLN A 153 7.39 -26.24 1.31
N PRO A 154 8.52 -26.75 0.78
CA PRO A 154 8.82 -28.16 0.94
C PRO A 154 8.79 -28.42 2.44
N ALA A 155 7.96 -29.38 2.86
CA ALA A 155 7.99 -29.85 4.24
C ALA A 155 9.46 -30.10 4.63
N PRO A 156 9.95 -29.58 5.76
CA PRO A 156 11.30 -29.87 6.20
C PRO A 156 11.45 -31.40 6.32
N PRO A 157 12.55 -31.99 5.82
CA PRO A 157 12.77 -33.42 5.99
C PRO A 157 12.98 -33.67 7.49
N ASN A 158 11.99 -34.34 8.08
CA ASN A 158 12.03 -35.12 9.31
C ASN A 158 13.30 -34.93 10.17
N GLY A 159 13.27 -33.97 11.09
CA GLY A 159 14.33 -33.70 12.05
C GLY A 159 13.82 -33.85 13.49
N ARG A 160 13.81 -35.10 13.99
CA ARG A 160 13.71 -35.57 15.39
C ARG A 160 12.67 -34.87 16.29
N GLN A 161 11.58 -35.59 16.54
CA GLN A 161 10.75 -35.42 17.74
C GLN A 161 11.64 -35.42 19.00
N GLN A 162 11.64 -34.31 19.72
CA GLN A 162 12.13 -34.26 21.09
C GLN A 162 11.08 -34.95 21.97
N PRO A 163 11.42 -36.04 22.69
CA PRO A 163 10.44 -36.70 23.52
C PRO A 163 10.05 -35.80 24.70
N SER A 164 8.74 -35.65 24.91
CA SER A 164 8.19 -35.08 26.15
C SER A 164 8.75 -35.82 27.36
N PRO A 165 9.09 -35.14 28.47
CA PRO A 165 9.49 -35.82 29.69
C PRO A 165 8.31 -36.63 30.24
N ALA A 166 8.57 -37.89 30.57
CA ALA A 166 7.61 -38.80 31.20
C ALA A 166 7.24 -38.30 32.62
N PRO A 167 6.03 -38.62 33.12
CA PRO A 167 5.66 -38.35 34.51
C PRO A 167 6.46 -39.25 35.46
N ILE A 168 7.04 -38.63 36.50
CA ILE A 168 7.82 -39.30 37.54
C ILE A 168 6.85 -40.02 38.49
N SER A 169 6.77 -41.34 38.41
CA SER A 169 6.09 -42.16 39.42
C SER A 169 6.96 -42.29 40.68
N PRO A 170 6.39 -42.26 41.90
CA PRO A 170 7.14 -42.46 43.13
C PRO A 170 7.54 -43.94 43.33
N ALA A 171 8.74 -44.15 43.88
CA ALA A 171 9.36 -45.45 44.13
C ALA A 171 8.61 -46.28 45.21
N PRO A 172 8.67 -47.62 45.17
CA PRO A 172 8.14 -48.46 46.23
C PRO A 172 9.09 -48.49 47.44
N GLY A 173 8.51 -48.38 48.64
CA GLY A 173 9.20 -48.54 49.91
C GLY A 173 9.84 -49.91 50.06
N GLY A 174 11.07 -49.92 50.56
CA GLY A 174 11.84 -51.13 50.87
C GLY A 174 11.28 -51.91 52.08
N PRO A 175 11.82 -53.12 52.33
CA PRO A 175 11.23 -54.07 53.26
C PRO A 175 11.51 -53.76 54.73
N VAL A 176 10.56 -54.19 55.54
CA VAL A 176 10.52 -54.17 57.00
C VAL A 176 11.65 -55.01 57.60
N ARG A 177 12.34 -54.47 58.61
CA ARG A 177 13.05 -55.25 59.61
C ARG A 177 12.90 -54.60 60.98
#